data_AF-A0A6T0XMX0-F1
#
_entry.id   AF-A0A6T0XMX0-F1
#
_cell.length_a   1.000
_cell.length_b   1.000
_cell.length_c   1.000
_cell.angle_alpha   90.00
_cell.angle_beta   90.00
_cell.angle_gamma   90.00
#
_symmetry.space_group_name_H-M   'P 1'
#
loop_
_entity.id
_entity.type
_entity.pdbx_description
1 polymer ?
#
loop_
_entity_poly.entity_id
_entity_poly.type
_entity_poly.pdbx_seq_one_letter_code
_entity_poly.pdbx_strand_id
1 'polypeptide(L)'
;FGSRPPSRPALDGIRPTSRDHHPPLLGRPARQRRCASAAVPPAATLAAMRAGTSPLLAALLACSLGLQLAGAAPHVPLKDLPLLAPDDEVRELQLPAAAAEALRGLDLGERQPLRVSEVPWGPNRPRCLCRNLGIWDHAGEEHKVLVVEPEFGTKTLPAKDAAAFVNAVREVAGVA
;
A
#
# COMPACT_ATOMS: atom_id res chain seq x y z
N PHE A 1 -26.60 1.88 -55.33
CA PHE A 1 -26.05 3.25 -55.25
C PHE A 1 -25.93 3.59 -53.76
N GLY A 2 -24.81 3.55 -53.06
CA GLY A 2 -23.41 3.68 -53.45
C GLY A 2 -22.79 4.81 -52.60
N SER A 3 -22.93 4.76 -51.28
CA SER A 3 -22.49 5.82 -50.37
C SER A 3 -21.05 5.55 -49.92
N ARG A 4 -20.10 6.35 -50.42
CA ARG A 4 -18.70 6.34 -49.98
C ARG A 4 -18.59 6.93 -48.56
N PRO A 5 -17.79 6.34 -47.65
CA PRO A 5 -17.36 7.02 -46.43
C PRO A 5 -16.22 8.02 -46.73
N PRO A 6 -16.11 9.12 -45.94
CA PRO A 6 -15.09 10.13 -46.13
C PRO A 6 -13.69 9.69 -45.66
N SER A 7 -12.70 10.11 -46.42
CA SER A 7 -11.26 9.91 -46.24
C SER A 7 -10.74 10.53 -44.94
N ARG A 8 -9.96 9.76 -44.15
CA ARG A 8 -9.14 10.28 -43.05
C ARG A 8 -7.91 11.00 -43.59
N PRO A 9 -7.55 12.20 -43.10
CA PRO A 9 -6.23 12.76 -43.32
C PRO A 9 -5.17 12.09 -42.42
N ALA A 10 -3.96 12.07 -42.96
CA ALA A 10 -2.78 11.36 -42.51
C ALA A 10 -2.07 12.02 -41.32
N LEU A 11 -1.23 11.19 -40.69
CA LEU A 11 -0.25 11.49 -39.65
C LEU A 11 0.67 12.68 -40.01
N ASP A 12 0.96 13.51 -39.02
CA ASP A 12 2.18 14.32 -38.97
C ASP A 12 2.56 14.60 -37.51
N GLY A 13 3.86 14.53 -37.20
CA GLY A 13 4.41 15.25 -36.03
C GLY A 13 5.19 14.45 -34.99
N ILE A 14 6.28 13.80 -35.41
CA ILE A 14 7.36 13.33 -34.55
C ILE A 14 8.06 14.53 -33.87
N ARG A 15 8.27 14.50 -32.55
CA ARG A 15 9.39 15.19 -31.87
C ARG A 15 9.86 14.43 -30.62
N PRO A 16 11.08 13.85 -30.62
CA PRO A 16 11.73 13.36 -29.42
C PRO A 16 12.59 14.48 -28.82
N THR A 17 12.34 14.85 -27.57
CA THR A 17 13.29 15.67 -26.79
C THR A 17 14.16 14.74 -25.96
N SER A 18 15.35 14.48 -26.49
CA SER A 18 16.49 13.98 -25.72
C SER A 18 17.08 15.12 -24.89
N ARG A 19 17.28 14.88 -23.59
CA ARG A 19 18.37 15.49 -22.84
C ARG A 19 18.72 14.64 -21.63
N ASP A 20 19.83 13.94 -21.80
CA ASP A 20 20.70 13.42 -20.74
C ASP A 20 20.92 14.46 -19.64
N HIS A 21 20.98 14.04 -18.38
CA HIS A 21 22.00 14.48 -17.41
C HIS A 21 22.13 13.44 -16.30
N HIS A 22 23.35 12.92 -16.17
CA HIS A 22 23.81 11.92 -15.21
C HIS A 22 23.97 12.50 -13.78
N PRO A 23 24.12 11.62 -12.75
CA PRO A 23 24.04 11.96 -11.33
C PRO A 23 25.42 12.27 -10.71
N PRO A 24 25.46 12.80 -9.47
CA PRO A 24 26.58 12.58 -8.58
C PRO A 24 26.27 11.55 -7.49
N LEU A 25 27.10 10.50 -7.45
CA LEU A 25 27.40 9.68 -6.26
C LEU A 25 28.29 10.49 -5.31
N LEU A 26 28.20 10.16 -4.01
CA LEU A 26 29.07 10.46 -2.83
C LEU A 26 28.18 11.01 -1.70
N GLY A 27 28.12 10.47 -0.48
CA GLY A 27 28.92 9.45 0.18
C GLY A 27 28.24 9.05 1.52
N ARG A 28 28.55 7.84 1.97
CA ARG A 28 28.31 7.38 3.36
C ARG A 28 29.34 8.06 4.27
N PRO A 29 29.03 8.30 5.56
CA PRO A 29 29.33 7.26 6.55
C PRO A 29 28.29 7.10 7.66
N ALA A 30 28.28 5.87 8.18
CA ALA A 30 27.62 5.46 9.40
C ALA A 30 28.12 6.25 10.62
N ARG A 31 27.20 6.60 11.53
CA ARG A 31 27.53 6.80 12.94
C ARG A 31 26.40 6.31 13.83
N GLN A 32 26.58 5.09 14.31
CA GLN A 32 26.09 4.63 15.60
C GLN A 32 26.48 5.66 16.68
N ARG A 33 25.55 6.00 17.59
CA ARG A 33 25.84 6.08 19.02
C ARG A 33 24.56 6.25 19.84
N ARG A 34 24.22 5.13 20.49
CA ARG A 34 23.88 4.98 21.91
C ARG A 34 22.66 5.72 22.45
N CYS A 35 21.63 4.93 22.69
CA CYS A 35 20.74 5.04 23.84
C CYS A 35 21.55 5.24 25.13
N ALA A 36 21.12 6.20 25.96
CA ALA A 36 21.24 6.13 27.42
C ALA A 36 20.32 7.21 28.01
N SER A 37 19.04 6.88 28.18
CA SER A 37 18.11 7.62 29.01
C SER A 37 17.84 6.76 30.23
N ALA A 38 18.42 7.11 31.38
CA ALA A 38 17.97 6.70 32.71
C ALA A 38 18.81 7.40 33.78
N ALA A 39 18.17 8.19 34.64
CA ALA A 39 18.19 7.98 36.08
C ALA A 39 17.40 9.11 36.79
N VAL A 40 16.16 8.82 37.12
CA VAL A 40 15.48 9.42 38.28
C VAL A 40 15.43 8.31 39.34
N PRO A 41 16.04 8.47 40.51
CA PRO A 41 15.87 7.52 41.61
C PRO A 41 14.66 7.94 42.46
N PRO A 42 13.83 6.98 42.87
CA PRO A 42 13.22 7.05 44.18
C PRO A 42 13.80 5.96 45.08
N ALA A 43 14.33 6.42 46.20
CA ALA A 43 14.52 5.61 47.40
C ALA A 43 13.16 5.09 47.88
N ALA A 44 13.08 3.80 48.19
CA ALA A 44 12.30 3.29 49.32
C ALA A 44 12.63 1.82 49.55
N THR A 45 13.25 1.59 50.69
CA THR A 45 13.71 0.33 51.24
C THR A 45 12.54 -0.50 51.78
N LEU A 46 12.74 -1.82 51.83
CA LEU A 46 12.20 -2.78 52.79
C LEU A 46 10.72 -3.21 52.66
N ALA A 47 10.53 -4.44 52.18
CA ALA A 47 9.87 -5.47 52.99
C ALA A 47 10.17 -6.86 52.40
N ALA A 48 11.09 -7.57 53.04
CA ALA A 48 11.25 -9.01 52.86
C ALA A 48 10.11 -9.71 53.61
N MET A 49 9.32 -10.54 52.92
CA MET A 49 8.70 -11.71 53.56
C MET A 49 8.74 -12.91 52.61
N ARG A 50 9.26 -13.99 53.18
CA ARG A 50 9.51 -15.31 52.62
C ARG A 50 8.22 -15.95 52.12
N ALA A 51 8.20 -16.38 50.86
CA ALA A 51 7.50 -17.58 50.45
C ALA A 51 8.31 -18.23 49.32
N GLY A 52 8.88 -19.40 49.60
CA GLY A 52 9.78 -20.12 48.69
C GLY A 52 9.07 -20.50 47.40
N THR A 53 9.31 -19.72 46.35
CA THR A 53 8.97 -20.08 44.98
C THR A 53 10.21 -19.85 44.13
N SER A 54 10.66 -20.93 43.49
CA SER A 54 11.92 -20.99 42.75
C SER A 54 11.99 -19.90 41.67
N PRO A 55 13.05 -19.07 41.61
CA PRO A 55 13.20 -18.00 40.62
C PRO A 55 13.25 -18.53 39.17
N LEU A 56 13.52 -19.82 38.99
CA LEU A 56 13.49 -20.49 37.69
C LEU A 56 12.08 -20.63 37.09
N LEU A 57 11.04 -20.72 37.91
CA LEU A 57 9.65 -20.81 37.43
C LEU A 57 9.08 -19.44 37.01
N ALA A 58 9.49 -18.36 37.68
CA ALA A 58 9.09 -17.00 37.32
C ALA A 58 9.69 -16.54 35.98
N ALA A 59 10.92 -16.96 35.67
CA ALA A 59 11.55 -16.66 34.38
C ALA A 59 10.93 -17.45 33.20
N LEU A 60 10.47 -18.69 33.45
CA LEU A 60 9.78 -19.49 32.43
C LEU A 60 8.36 -18.98 32.13
N LEU A 61 7.63 -18.47 33.14
CA LEU A 61 6.30 -17.88 32.90
C LEU A 61 6.34 -16.58 32.10
N ALA A 62 7.38 -15.77 32.27
CA ALA A 62 7.55 -14.50 31.56
C ALA A 62 7.85 -14.68 30.06
N CYS A 63 8.42 -15.82 29.65
CA CYS A 63 8.67 -16.12 28.23
C CYS A 63 7.42 -16.63 27.49
N SER A 64 6.44 -17.22 28.19
CA SER A 64 5.20 -17.73 27.59
C SER A 64 4.14 -16.65 27.30
N LEU A 65 4.27 -15.44 27.87
CA LEU A 65 3.27 -14.37 27.72
C LEU A 65 3.61 -13.35 26.61
N GLY A 66 4.71 -13.53 25.88
CA GLY A 66 5.14 -12.61 24.81
C GLY A 66 4.67 -12.98 23.41
N LEU A 67 3.99 -14.13 23.23
CA LEU A 67 3.80 -14.76 21.92
C LEU A 67 2.33 -14.91 21.48
N GLN A 68 1.43 -14.04 21.95
CA GLN A 68 0.01 -14.09 21.53
C GLN A 68 -0.51 -12.82 20.83
N LEU A 69 0.33 -11.81 20.57
CA LEU A 69 -0.05 -10.66 19.75
C LEU A 69 0.58 -10.70 18.34
N ALA A 70 0.72 -11.89 17.76
CA ALA A 70 0.69 -12.01 16.30
C ALA A 70 -0.78 -11.91 15.85
N GLY A 71 -1.41 -10.77 16.15
CA GLY A 71 -2.73 -10.44 15.62
C GLY A 71 -2.61 -10.44 14.10
N ALA A 72 -3.47 -11.20 13.42
CA ALA A 72 -3.60 -11.14 11.98
C ALA A 72 -3.62 -9.68 11.56
N ALA A 73 -2.70 -9.28 10.68
CA ALA A 73 -2.64 -7.90 10.22
C ALA A 73 -4.03 -7.52 9.70
N PRO A 74 -4.66 -6.45 10.23
CA PRO A 74 -6.01 -6.14 9.82
C PRO A 74 -6.03 -5.89 8.32
N HIS A 75 -6.97 -6.49 7.61
CA HIS A 75 -7.19 -6.29 6.20
C HIS A 75 -8.44 -5.43 6.02
N VAL A 76 -8.34 -4.41 5.17
CA VAL A 76 -9.40 -3.41 4.97
C VAL A 76 -9.90 -3.54 3.53
N PRO A 77 -11.19 -3.82 3.29
CA PRO A 77 -11.73 -3.87 1.94
C PRO A 77 -11.76 -2.47 1.31
N LEU A 78 -11.62 -2.39 -0.02
CA LEU A 78 -11.56 -1.11 -0.73
C LEU A 78 -12.80 -0.24 -0.52
N LYS A 79 -13.99 -0.84 -0.39
CA LYS A 79 -15.24 -0.12 -0.14
C LYS A 79 -15.28 0.66 1.18
N ASP A 80 -14.42 0.31 2.14
CA ASP A 80 -14.33 0.96 3.44
C ASP A 80 -13.33 2.14 3.44
N LEU A 81 -12.78 2.48 2.26
CA LEU A 81 -11.87 3.60 2.07
C LEU A 81 -12.61 4.78 1.43
N PRO A 82 -12.82 5.90 2.16
CA PRO A 82 -13.70 6.98 1.69
C PRO A 82 -13.18 7.73 0.46
N LEU A 83 -11.85 7.69 0.22
CA LEU A 83 -11.24 8.30 -0.95
C LEU A 83 -11.48 7.51 -2.25
N LEU A 84 -11.98 6.28 -2.16
CA LEU A 84 -12.18 5.38 -3.29
C LEU A 84 -13.66 5.13 -3.55
N ALA A 85 -14.02 4.99 -4.82
CA ALA A 85 -15.29 4.47 -5.29
C ALA A 85 -15.03 3.19 -6.11
N PRO A 86 -14.83 2.04 -5.46
CA PRO A 86 -14.59 0.80 -6.16
C PRO A 86 -15.88 0.24 -6.78
N ASP A 87 -15.78 -0.26 -8.01
CA ASP A 87 -16.84 -1.00 -8.68
C ASP A 87 -17.10 -2.36 -7.99
N ASP A 88 -18.25 -2.98 -8.30
CA ASP A 88 -18.74 -4.18 -7.62
C ASP A 88 -17.78 -5.37 -7.70
N GLU A 89 -17.04 -5.52 -8.81
CA GLU A 89 -16.11 -6.62 -9.02
C GLU A 89 -14.86 -6.53 -8.13
N VAL A 90 -14.52 -5.32 -7.67
CA VAL A 90 -13.26 -5.02 -6.95
C VAL A 90 -13.48 -4.47 -5.54
N ARG A 91 -14.71 -4.11 -5.16
CA ARG A 91 -15.05 -3.53 -3.84
C ARG A 91 -14.65 -4.38 -2.63
N GLU A 92 -14.59 -5.70 -2.80
CA GLU A 92 -14.23 -6.65 -1.74
C GLU A 92 -12.73 -7.00 -1.70
N LEU A 93 -11.92 -6.42 -2.60
CA LEU A 93 -10.47 -6.55 -2.55
C LEU A 93 -9.95 -5.88 -1.27
N GLN A 94 -8.98 -6.48 -0.61
CA GLN A 94 -8.51 -6.04 0.70
C GLN A 94 -7.06 -5.58 0.65
N LEU A 95 -6.79 -4.46 1.31
CA LEU A 95 -5.46 -3.94 1.53
C LEU A 95 -4.99 -4.30 2.95
N PRO A 96 -3.69 -4.59 3.16
CA PRO A 96 -3.10 -4.58 4.49
C PRO A 96 -3.34 -3.23 5.19
N ALA A 97 -3.58 -3.24 6.51
CA ALA A 97 -3.89 -2.04 7.28
C ALA A 97 -2.91 -0.90 7.06
N ALA A 98 -1.61 -1.18 6.98
CA ALA A 98 -0.60 -0.15 6.73
C ALA A 98 -0.82 0.60 5.41
N ALA A 99 -1.25 -0.09 4.35
CA ALA A 99 -1.58 0.52 3.07
C ALA A 99 -2.91 1.28 3.13
N ALA A 100 -3.91 0.72 3.83
CA ALA A 100 -5.19 1.39 4.06
C ALA A 100 -5.02 2.72 4.83
N GLU A 101 -4.22 2.73 5.89
CA GLU A 101 -3.89 3.95 6.64
C GLU A 101 -3.13 4.97 5.78
N ALA A 102 -2.19 4.50 4.94
CA ALA A 102 -1.46 5.37 4.03
C ALA A 102 -2.37 6.07 3.01
N LEU A 103 -3.53 5.48 2.68
CA LEU A 103 -4.55 6.09 1.83
C LEU A 103 -5.49 7.01 2.63
N ARG A 104 -5.89 6.62 3.84
CA ARG A 104 -6.73 7.46 4.73
C ARG A 104 -6.09 8.80 5.08
N GLY A 105 -4.76 8.83 5.12
CA GLY A 105 -4.00 10.07 5.34
C GLY A 105 -3.88 10.97 4.11
N LEU A 106 -4.41 10.59 2.94
CA LEU A 106 -4.39 11.44 1.75
C LEU A 106 -5.57 12.42 1.78
N ASP A 107 -5.25 13.70 1.65
CA ASP A 107 -6.23 14.75 1.41
C ASP A 107 -6.33 15.05 -0.09
N LEU A 108 -7.44 14.65 -0.70
CA LEU A 108 -7.73 14.92 -2.10
C LEU A 108 -8.60 16.17 -2.30
N GLY A 109 -8.94 16.89 -1.22
CA GLY A 109 -9.85 18.03 -1.25
C GLY A 109 -11.19 17.65 -1.91
N GLU A 110 -11.65 18.50 -2.83
CA GLU A 110 -12.90 18.31 -3.58
C GLU A 110 -12.81 17.23 -4.69
N ARG A 111 -11.63 16.63 -4.94
CA ARG A 111 -11.40 15.67 -6.04
C ARG A 111 -11.74 14.22 -5.67
N GLN A 112 -12.73 14.01 -4.81
CA GLN A 112 -13.14 12.70 -4.30
C GLN A 112 -14.53 12.27 -4.79
N PRO A 113 -14.82 10.95 -4.88
CA PRO A 113 -13.88 9.83 -4.72
C PRO A 113 -13.22 9.40 -6.06
N LEU A 114 -12.03 8.79 -5.98
CA LEU A 114 -11.36 8.18 -7.14
C LEU A 114 -11.99 6.83 -7.46
N ARG A 115 -12.43 6.62 -8.70
CA ARG A 115 -13.04 5.35 -9.09
C ARG A 115 -11.98 4.27 -9.27
N VAL A 116 -12.30 3.03 -8.88
CA VAL A 116 -11.44 1.86 -9.08
C VAL A 116 -12.26 0.75 -9.73
N SER A 117 -11.80 0.20 -10.85
CA SER A 117 -12.55 -0.85 -11.57
C SER A 117 -11.64 -1.93 -12.12
N GLU A 118 -12.19 -3.10 -12.48
CA GLU A 118 -11.47 -4.05 -13.33
C GLU A 118 -11.48 -3.53 -14.78
N VAL A 119 -10.32 -3.52 -15.42
CA VAL A 119 -10.15 -3.16 -16.83
C VAL A 119 -10.10 -4.44 -17.65
N PRO A 120 -10.90 -4.55 -18.73
CA PRO A 120 -10.89 -5.73 -19.59
C PRO A 120 -9.48 -6.08 -20.05
N TRP A 121 -9.14 -7.36 -19.91
CA TRP A 121 -7.90 -7.87 -20.48
C TRP A 121 -7.98 -7.80 -22.01
N GLY A 122 -6.95 -7.25 -22.64
CA GLY A 122 -6.74 -7.36 -24.07
C GLY A 122 -6.39 -8.80 -24.50
N PRO A 123 -5.85 -9.00 -25.71
CA PRO A 123 -5.50 -10.33 -26.22
C PRO A 123 -4.43 -11.04 -25.38
N ASN A 124 -3.65 -10.31 -24.58
CA ASN A 124 -2.53 -10.82 -23.80
C ASN A 124 -2.88 -10.89 -22.31
N ARG A 125 -3.81 -11.78 -21.94
CA ARG A 125 -4.13 -12.04 -20.53
C ARG A 125 -3.09 -12.98 -19.89
N PRO A 126 -2.48 -12.63 -18.75
CA PRO A 126 -1.63 -13.53 -17.98
C PRO A 126 -2.38 -14.81 -17.54
N ARG A 127 -1.65 -15.91 -17.36
CA ARG A 127 -2.21 -17.19 -16.89
C ARG A 127 -2.39 -17.27 -15.36
N CYS A 128 -1.93 -16.26 -14.62
CA CYS A 128 -2.13 -16.17 -13.17
C CYS A 128 -3.58 -15.77 -12.84
N LEU A 129 -3.92 -15.84 -11.54
CA LEU A 129 -5.18 -15.31 -10.99
C LEU A 129 -5.14 -13.78 -10.81
N CYS A 130 -4.33 -13.11 -11.62
CA CYS A 130 -4.13 -11.68 -11.54
C CYS A 130 -5.39 -10.92 -11.98
N ARG A 131 -5.55 -9.72 -11.41
CA ARG A 131 -6.56 -8.72 -11.74
C ARG A 131 -5.89 -7.53 -12.42
N ASN A 132 -6.62 -6.90 -13.33
CA ASN A 132 -6.20 -5.71 -14.04
C ASN A 132 -7.00 -4.52 -13.53
N LEU A 133 -6.46 -3.80 -12.55
CA LEU A 133 -7.15 -2.71 -11.88
C LEU A 133 -6.87 -1.38 -12.59
N GLY A 134 -7.93 -0.68 -12.98
CA GLY A 134 -7.89 0.71 -13.43
C GLY A 134 -8.21 1.65 -12.27
N ILE A 135 -7.42 2.72 -12.14
CA ILE A 135 -7.67 3.84 -11.25
C ILE A 135 -7.99 5.06 -12.11
N TRP A 136 -9.15 5.64 -11.86
CA TRP A 136 -9.74 6.72 -12.64
C TRP A 136 -9.78 7.98 -11.78
N ASP A 137 -9.55 9.12 -12.41
CA ASP A 137 -9.75 10.39 -11.73
C ASP A 137 -11.25 10.73 -11.61
N HIS A 138 -11.54 11.85 -10.96
CA HIS A 138 -12.89 12.39 -10.83
C HIS A 138 -13.53 12.80 -12.17
N ALA A 139 -12.73 13.04 -13.22
CA ALA A 139 -13.23 13.33 -14.56
C ALA A 139 -13.64 12.05 -15.32
N GLY A 140 -13.31 10.87 -14.77
CA GLY A 140 -13.55 9.57 -15.40
C GLY A 140 -12.53 9.22 -16.47
N GLU A 141 -11.39 9.94 -16.53
CA GLU A 141 -10.29 9.57 -17.41
C GLU A 141 -9.46 8.43 -16.78
N GLU A 142 -9.04 7.48 -17.60
CA GLU A 142 -8.17 6.38 -17.17
C GLU A 142 -6.76 6.93 -16.97
N HIS A 143 -6.27 6.94 -15.74
CA HIS A 143 -4.91 7.43 -15.48
C HIS A 143 -3.91 6.32 -15.27
N LYS A 144 -4.32 5.24 -14.60
CA LYS A 144 -3.39 4.15 -14.27
C LYS A 144 -4.03 2.78 -14.30
N VAL A 145 -3.32 1.84 -14.90
CA VAL A 145 -3.65 0.42 -14.90
C VAL A 145 -2.56 -0.37 -14.16
N LEU A 146 -2.99 -1.25 -13.27
CA LEU A 146 -2.13 -2.08 -12.43
C LEU A 146 -2.54 -3.54 -12.55
N VAL A 147 -1.55 -4.40 -12.79
CA VAL A 147 -1.74 -5.85 -12.62
C VAL A 147 -1.41 -6.22 -11.19
N VAL A 148 -2.39 -6.76 -10.47
CA VAL A 148 -2.23 -7.18 -9.06
C VAL A 148 -2.60 -8.65 -8.90
N GLU A 149 -1.94 -9.35 -7.98
CA GLU A 149 -2.21 -10.74 -7.66
C GLU A 149 -2.60 -10.88 -6.19
N PRO A 150 -3.89 -11.09 -5.90
CA PRO A 150 -4.31 -11.40 -4.53
C PRO A 150 -3.65 -12.68 -4.04
N GLU A 151 -3.46 -12.79 -2.72
CA GLU A 151 -2.97 -14.02 -2.11
C GLU A 151 -3.89 -15.20 -2.45
N PHE A 152 -3.29 -16.38 -2.64
CA PHE A 152 -4.00 -17.54 -3.14
C PHE A 152 -5.21 -17.89 -2.26
N GLY A 153 -6.39 -17.92 -2.88
CA GLY A 153 -7.66 -18.24 -2.20
C GLY A 153 -8.23 -17.10 -1.35
N THR A 154 -7.64 -15.90 -1.38
CA THR A 154 -8.12 -14.73 -0.63
C THR A 154 -8.44 -13.56 -1.56
N LYS A 155 -8.91 -12.46 -0.98
CA LYS A 155 -9.07 -11.16 -1.67
C LYS A 155 -8.02 -10.15 -1.23
N THR A 156 -7.00 -10.59 -0.51
CA THR A 156 -5.98 -9.75 0.10
C THR A 156 -4.88 -9.48 -0.90
N LEU A 157 -4.54 -8.21 -1.09
CA LEU A 157 -3.34 -7.84 -1.83
C LEU A 157 -2.10 -8.05 -0.97
N PRO A 158 -1.07 -8.76 -1.47
CA PRO A 158 0.20 -8.86 -0.78
C PRO A 158 0.85 -7.47 -0.66
N ALA A 159 1.76 -7.31 0.30
CA ALA A 159 2.36 -6.01 0.62
C ALA A 159 2.97 -5.29 -0.60
N LYS A 160 3.57 -6.03 -1.53
CA LYS A 160 4.14 -5.49 -2.76
C LYS A 160 3.09 -4.82 -3.64
N ASP A 161 1.98 -5.51 -3.90
CA ASP A 161 0.93 -5.03 -4.79
C ASP A 161 0.08 -3.95 -4.11
N ALA A 162 -0.12 -4.06 -2.80
CA ALA A 162 -0.72 -3.00 -2.00
C ALA A 162 0.11 -1.70 -2.06
N ALA A 163 1.44 -1.78 -1.98
CA ALA A 163 2.31 -0.62 -2.12
C ALA A 163 2.24 -0.01 -3.53
N ALA A 164 2.21 -0.84 -4.58
CA ALA A 164 2.03 -0.38 -5.95
C ALA A 164 0.66 0.33 -6.15
N PHE A 165 -0.39 -0.23 -5.56
CA PHE A 165 -1.72 0.37 -5.55
C PHE A 165 -1.74 1.74 -4.86
N VAL A 166 -1.15 1.86 -3.67
CA VAL A 166 -1.04 3.15 -2.96
C VAL A 166 -0.31 4.19 -3.79
N ASN A 167 0.81 3.83 -4.43
CA ASN A 167 1.57 4.74 -5.27
C ASN A 167 0.77 5.21 -6.50
N ALA A 168 0.01 4.31 -7.13
CA ALA A 168 -0.83 4.69 -8.26
C ALA A 168 -1.97 5.63 -7.83
N VAL A 169 -2.63 5.36 -6.69
CA VAL A 169 -3.64 6.28 -6.16
C VAL A 169 -3.05 7.67 -5.90
N ARG A 170 -1.84 7.74 -5.33
CA ARG A 170 -1.10 9.01 -5.11
C ARG A 170 -0.78 9.74 -6.41
N GLU A 171 -0.34 9.02 -7.44
CA GLU A 171 -0.06 9.57 -8.77
C GLU A 171 -1.32 10.17 -9.40
N VAL A 172 -2.42 9.41 -9.44
CA VAL A 172 -3.72 9.87 -10.00
C VAL A 172 -4.30 11.03 -9.17
N ALA A 173 -4.10 11.01 -7.87
CA ALA A 173 -4.46 12.10 -6.96
C ALA A 173 -3.65 13.38 -7.18
N GLY A 174 -2.49 13.31 -7.85
CA GLY A 174 -1.55 14.43 -7.96
C GLY A 174 -0.81 14.74 -6.65
N VAL A 175 -0.67 13.75 -5.76
CA VAL A 175 0.02 13.84 -4.46
C VAL A 175 1.31 13.01 -4.56
N ALA A 176 2.31 13.52 -5.28
CA ALA A 176 3.61 12.87 -5.49
C ALA A 176 4.68 13.36 -4.50
#